data_AF-A0A1D8RVG1-F1
#
_entry.id   AF-A0A1D8RVG1-F1
#
_cell.length_a   1.000
_cell.length_b   1.000
_cell.length_c   1.000
_cell.angle_alpha   90.00
_cell.angle_beta   90.00
_cell.angle_gamma   90.00
#
_symmetry.space_group_name_H-M   'P 1'
#
loop_
_entity.id
_entity.type
_entity.pdbx_description
1 polymer ?
#
loop_
_entity_poly.entity_id
_entity_poly.type
_entity_poly.pdbx_seq_one_letter_code
_entity_poly.pdbx_strand_id
1 'polypeptide(L)'
;MKNLLILIVAAALFLHFYPQPEVDEWFSEQKNVISNAFSEATDTKVRLKADKIYTDLKSQLVNFSLEEQQFLKDITSDRKSVKAFFTDFCNAKQQSPHLHRENQAKVCKTIAQYSSLL
;
A
#
# COMPACT_ATOMS: atom_id res chain seq x y z
N MET A 1 -20.24 -29.54 32.27
CA MET A 1 -19.13 -28.69 31.74
C MET A 1 -17.97 -29.49 31.12
N LYS A 2 -17.73 -30.76 31.49
CA LYS A 2 -16.68 -31.60 30.88
C LYS A 2 -16.94 -31.98 29.41
N ASN A 3 -18.19 -32.28 29.05
CA ASN A 3 -18.54 -32.72 27.70
C ASN A 3 -18.45 -31.59 26.65
N LEU A 4 -18.66 -30.34 27.07
CA LEU A 4 -18.54 -29.18 26.18
C LEU A 4 -17.08 -28.95 25.77
N LEU A 5 -16.16 -29.07 26.73
CA LEU A 5 -14.71 -28.95 26.47
C LEU A 5 -14.23 -30.06 25.55
N ILE A 6 -14.71 -31.30 25.73
CA ILE A 6 -14.35 -32.42 24.86
C ILE A 6 -14.84 -32.18 23.42
N LEU A 7 -16.04 -31.63 23.24
CA LEU A 7 -16.57 -31.29 21.92
C LEU A 7 -15.76 -30.18 21.23
N ILE A 8 -15.36 -29.14 21.97
CA ILE A 8 -14.52 -28.06 21.43
C ILE A 8 -13.15 -28.60 21.01
N VAL A 9 -12.53 -29.42 21.85
CA VAL A 9 -11.23 -30.04 21.54
C VAL A 9 -11.33 -30.98 20.35
N ALA A 10 -12.37 -31.79 20.27
CA ALA A 10 -12.60 -32.68 19.13
C ALA A 10 -12.83 -31.91 17.82
N ALA A 11 -13.60 -30.82 17.85
CA ALA A 11 -13.81 -29.96 16.69
C ALA A 11 -12.51 -29.27 16.24
N ALA A 12 -11.70 -28.78 17.18
CA ALA A 12 -10.42 -28.17 16.87
C ALA A 12 -9.43 -29.17 16.25
N LEU A 13 -9.36 -30.40 16.78
CA LEU A 13 -8.54 -31.46 16.20
C LEU A 13 -9.06 -31.89 14.82
N PHE A 14 -10.38 -32.01 14.66
CA PHE A 14 -10.98 -32.37 13.38
C PHE A 14 -10.68 -31.33 12.29
N LEU A 15 -10.87 -30.03 12.58
CA LEU A 15 -10.54 -28.96 11.65
C LEU A 15 -9.04 -28.86 11.36
N HIS A 16 -8.17 -29.22 12.32
CA HIS A 16 -6.73 -29.21 12.13
C HIS A 16 -6.23 -30.38 11.24
N PHE A 17 -6.80 -31.57 11.38
CA PHE A 17 -6.36 -32.78 10.66
C PHE A 17 -7.15 -33.07 9.38
N TYR A 18 -8.34 -32.48 9.22
CA TYR A 18 -9.18 -32.59 8.02
C TYR A 18 -9.54 -31.19 7.50
N PRO A 19 -8.57 -30.46 6.91
CA PRO A 19 -8.83 -29.16 6.32
C PRO A 19 -9.89 -29.30 5.21
N GLN A 20 -10.99 -28.57 5.34
CA GLN A 20 -12.05 -28.52 4.33
C GLN A 20 -11.82 -27.28 3.44
N PRO A 21 -11.60 -27.46 2.13
CA PRO A 21 -11.19 -26.37 1.25
C PRO A 21 -12.22 -25.20 1.23
N GLU A 22 -13.50 -25.50 1.35
CA GLU A 22 -14.59 -24.50 1.37
C GLU A 22 -14.54 -23.56 2.59
N VAL A 23 -14.10 -24.08 3.75
CA VAL A 23 -13.99 -23.29 4.99
C VAL A 23 -12.74 -22.41 4.94
N ASP A 24 -11.65 -22.93 4.36
CA ASP A 24 -10.41 -22.19 4.19
C ASP A 24 -10.55 -21.06 3.16
N GLU A 25 -11.29 -21.30 2.07
CA GLU A 25 -11.59 -20.28 1.06
C GLU A 25 -12.45 -19.15 1.65
N TRP A 26 -13.55 -19.47 2.35
CA TRP A 26 -14.38 -18.46 3.02
C TRP A 26 -13.60 -17.67 4.08
N PHE A 27 -12.77 -18.35 4.89
CA PHE A 27 -11.95 -17.67 5.89
C PHE A 27 -10.89 -16.76 5.24
N SER A 28 -10.29 -17.20 4.13
CA SER A 28 -9.32 -16.42 3.38
C SER A 28 -9.96 -15.21 2.70
N GLU A 29 -11.15 -15.37 2.13
CA GLU A 29 -11.92 -14.27 1.52
C GLU A 29 -12.32 -13.23 2.56
N GLN A 30 -12.85 -13.67 3.71
CA GLN A 30 -13.18 -12.79 4.84
C GLN A 30 -11.94 -12.07 5.37
N LYS A 31 -10.81 -12.78 5.51
CA LYS A 31 -9.54 -12.18 5.93
C LYS A 31 -9.06 -11.12 4.94
N ASN A 32 -9.20 -11.36 3.63
CA ASN A 32 -8.82 -10.40 2.61
C ASN A 32 -9.73 -9.17 2.61
N VAL A 33 -11.05 -9.34 2.72
CA VAL A 33 -12.02 -8.23 2.84
C VAL A 33 -11.73 -7.40 4.08
N ILE A 34 -11.50 -8.05 5.23
CA ILE A 34 -11.18 -7.39 6.49
C ILE A 34 -9.83 -6.67 6.39
N SER A 35 -8.80 -7.30 5.84
CA SER A 35 -7.48 -6.67 5.63
C SER A 35 -7.56 -5.46 4.70
N ASN A 36 -8.36 -5.53 3.64
CA ASN A 36 -8.60 -4.42 2.72
C ASN A 36 -9.36 -3.29 3.42
N ALA A 37 -10.42 -3.61 4.16
CA ALA A 37 -11.20 -2.65 4.93
C ALA A 37 -10.38 -1.99 6.05
N PHE A 38 -9.49 -2.71 6.74
CA PHE A 38 -8.57 -2.13 7.71
C PHE A 38 -7.47 -1.29 7.05
N SER A 39 -7.01 -1.66 5.86
CA SER A 39 -6.05 -0.84 5.09
C SER A 39 -6.68 0.48 4.64
N GLU A 40 -7.96 0.46 4.24
CA GLU A 40 -8.75 1.65 3.91
C GLU A 40 -9.18 2.46 5.14
N ALA A 41 -9.44 1.82 6.29
CA ALA A 41 -9.85 2.52 7.52
C ALA A 41 -8.66 3.10 8.30
N THR A 42 -7.46 2.52 8.17
CA THR A 42 -6.22 3.06 8.76
C THR A 42 -5.57 4.15 7.91
N ASP A 43 -6.29 4.64 6.90
CA ASP A 43 -5.86 5.63 5.93
C ASP A 43 -5.37 6.95 6.54
N THR A 44 -5.66 7.25 7.82
CA THR A 44 -5.04 8.40 8.51
C THR A 44 -3.52 8.25 8.71
N LYS A 45 -3.01 7.06 9.07
CA LYS A 45 -1.56 6.79 9.13
C LYS A 45 -0.94 6.62 7.75
N VAL A 46 -1.75 6.39 6.71
CA VAL A 46 -1.32 6.11 5.34
C VAL A 46 -1.29 7.40 4.49
N ARG A 47 -2.30 8.27 4.62
CA ARG A 47 -2.36 9.63 4.07
C ARG A 47 -1.25 10.52 4.65
N LEU A 48 -0.92 10.32 5.92
CA LEU A 48 0.29 10.89 6.57
C LEU A 48 1.60 10.58 5.83
N LYS A 49 1.65 9.65 4.87
CA LYS A 49 2.88 9.21 4.21
C LYS A 49 3.03 9.73 2.78
N ALA A 50 1.94 9.87 2.02
CA ALA A 50 1.99 10.53 0.71
C ALA A 50 2.35 12.02 0.88
N ASP A 51 1.78 12.66 1.90
CA ASP A 51 2.16 14.02 2.35
C ASP A 51 3.62 14.11 2.79
N LYS A 52 4.19 13.04 3.37
CA LYS A 52 5.61 12.99 3.74
C LYS A 52 6.53 12.98 2.52
N ILE A 53 6.19 12.21 1.49
CA ILE A 53 6.93 12.21 0.22
C ILE A 53 6.97 13.62 -0.38
N TYR A 54 5.83 14.32 -0.41
CA TYR A 54 5.77 15.70 -0.87
C TYR A 54 6.60 16.65 0.00
N THR A 55 6.50 16.51 1.33
CA THR A 55 7.23 17.34 2.30
C THR A 55 8.74 17.16 2.17
N ASP A 56 9.23 15.94 1.99
CA ASP A 56 10.66 15.64 1.83
C ASP A 56 11.20 16.15 0.49
N LEU A 57 10.37 16.10 -0.56
CA LEU A 57 10.68 16.68 -1.86
C LEU A 57 10.64 18.21 -1.86
N LYS A 58 9.96 18.85 -0.90
CA LYS A 58 9.77 20.31 -0.83
C LYS A 58 11.08 21.10 -0.93
N SER A 59 12.15 20.61 -0.30
CA SER A 59 13.48 21.22 -0.37
C SER A 59 14.13 21.12 -1.76
N GLN A 60 13.73 20.14 -2.56
CA GLN A 60 14.24 19.86 -3.90
C GLN A 60 13.38 20.48 -5.02
N LEU A 61 12.16 20.95 -4.68
CA LEU A 61 11.19 21.58 -5.60
C LEU A 61 11.70 22.85 -6.28
N VAL A 62 12.77 23.47 -5.77
CA VAL A 62 13.42 24.61 -6.43
C VAL A 62 13.87 24.29 -7.86
N ASN A 63 14.10 23.01 -8.16
CA ASN A 63 14.50 22.53 -9.50
C ASN A 63 13.30 22.08 -10.37
N PHE A 64 12.08 22.19 -9.84
CA PHE A 64 10.86 21.73 -10.51
C PHE A 64 10.12 22.93 -11.09
N SER A 65 9.60 22.79 -12.31
CA SER A 65 8.70 23.79 -12.89
C SER A 65 7.39 23.86 -12.08
N LEU A 66 6.61 24.92 -12.27
CA LEU A 66 5.30 25.05 -11.61
C LEU A 66 4.36 23.89 -11.97
N GLU A 67 4.42 23.44 -13.22
CA GLU A 67 3.62 22.31 -13.72
C GLU A 67 4.06 20.99 -13.05
N GLU A 68 5.38 20.77 -12.92
CA GLU A 68 5.91 19.59 -12.24
C GLU A 68 5.58 19.58 -10.74
N GLN A 69 5.59 20.75 -10.10
CA GLN A 69 5.21 20.89 -8.69
C GLN A 69 3.73 20.57 -8.48
N GLN A 70 2.86 21.02 -9.40
CA GLN A 70 1.43 20.73 -9.37
C GLN A 70 1.18 19.25 -9.59
N PHE A 71 1.80 18.65 -10.62
CA PHE A 71 1.72 17.22 -10.88
C PHE A 71 2.21 16.41 -9.67
N LEU A 72 3.32 16.83 -9.04
CA LEU A 72 3.82 16.16 -7.85
C LEU A 72 2.78 16.19 -6.72
N LYS A 73 2.18 17.36 -6.47
CA LYS A 73 1.14 17.53 -5.45
C LYS A 73 -0.04 16.58 -5.70
N ASP A 74 -0.45 16.46 -6.96
CA ASP A 74 -1.55 15.60 -7.36
C ASP A 74 -1.22 14.11 -7.15
N ILE A 75 -0.05 13.64 -7.59
CA ILE A 75 0.33 12.22 -7.38
C ILE A 75 0.60 11.89 -5.91
N THR A 76 1.00 12.87 -5.10
CA THR A 76 1.22 12.71 -3.64
C THR A 76 -0.03 12.93 -2.79
N SER A 77 -1.19 13.17 -3.42
CA SER A 77 -2.45 13.37 -2.70
C SER A 77 -2.97 12.10 -2.01
N ASP A 78 -2.64 10.94 -2.56
CA ASP A 78 -3.03 9.65 -2.03
C ASP A 78 -2.01 8.54 -2.35
N ARG A 79 -2.04 7.45 -1.59
CA ARG A 79 -1.11 6.32 -1.74
C ARG A 79 -1.28 5.57 -3.07
N LYS A 80 -2.50 5.43 -3.58
CA LYS A 80 -2.78 4.68 -4.81
C LYS A 80 -2.13 5.39 -5.99
N SER A 81 -2.21 6.71 -6.05
CA SER A 81 -1.55 7.54 -7.05
C SER A 81 -0.03 7.44 -6.97
N VAL A 82 0.56 7.52 -5.76
CA VAL A 82 2.01 7.30 -5.58
C VAL A 82 2.44 5.91 -6.04
N LYS A 83 1.68 4.86 -5.68
CA LYS A 83 2.00 3.48 -6.04
C LYS A 83 1.91 3.25 -7.55
N ALA A 84 0.87 3.78 -8.19
CA ALA A 84 0.70 3.72 -9.64
C ALA A 84 1.88 4.40 -10.35
N PHE A 85 2.19 5.64 -9.97
CA PHE A 85 3.33 6.37 -10.51
C PHE A 85 4.66 5.61 -10.33
N PHE A 86 4.89 5.05 -9.13
CA PHE A 86 6.10 4.29 -8.84
C PHE A 86 6.22 3.03 -9.69
N THR A 87 5.11 2.33 -9.92
CA THR A 87 5.09 1.11 -10.73
C THR A 87 5.32 1.43 -12.20
N ASP A 88 4.57 2.40 -12.72
CA ASP A 88 4.52 2.70 -14.15
C ASP A 88 5.78 3.43 -14.65
N PHE A 89 6.39 4.29 -13.82
CA PHE A 89 7.51 5.13 -14.26
C PHE A 89 8.83 4.79 -13.56
N CYS A 90 8.81 4.51 -12.26
CA CYS A 90 10.06 4.24 -11.52
C CYS A 90 10.55 2.80 -11.70
N ASN A 91 9.68 1.81 -11.46
CA ASN A 91 10.04 0.39 -11.56
C ASN A 91 10.19 -0.07 -13.01
N ALA A 92 9.28 0.36 -13.89
CA ALA A 92 9.38 0.09 -15.32
C ALA A 92 10.51 0.89 -16.01
N LYS A 93 11.18 1.80 -15.28
CA LYS A 93 12.25 2.69 -15.80
C LYS A 93 11.80 3.49 -17.02
N GLN A 94 10.53 3.89 -17.05
CA GLN A 94 9.93 4.68 -18.12
C GLN A 94 9.94 6.16 -17.78
N GLN A 95 10.17 7.02 -18.77
CA GLN A 95 10.12 8.47 -18.58
C GLN A 95 8.66 8.92 -18.44
N SER A 96 8.37 9.67 -17.37
CA SER A 96 7.06 10.31 -17.20
C SER A 96 6.93 11.47 -18.19
N PRO A 97 5.76 11.66 -18.84
CA PRO A 97 5.51 12.81 -19.69
C PRO A 97 5.39 14.13 -18.91
N HIS A 98 5.23 14.06 -17.58
CA HIS A 98 4.98 15.21 -16.71
C HIS A 98 6.19 15.66 -15.88
N LEU A 99 7.27 14.86 -15.84
CA LEU A 99 8.48 15.19 -15.09
C LEU A 99 9.70 15.10 -16.00
N HIS A 100 10.62 16.04 -15.87
CA HIS A 100 11.94 15.94 -16.47
C HIS A 100 12.71 14.77 -15.85
N ARG A 101 13.59 14.16 -16.63
CA ARG A 101 14.36 12.96 -16.24
C ARG A 101 15.07 13.10 -14.89
N GLU A 102 15.69 14.25 -14.64
CA GLU A 102 16.41 14.51 -13.40
C GLU A 102 15.47 14.64 -12.20
N ASN A 103 14.33 15.30 -12.39
CA ASN A 103 13.32 15.49 -11.36
C ASN A 103 12.59 14.18 -11.06
N GLN A 104 12.26 13.40 -12.09
CA GLN A 104 11.74 12.05 -11.93
C GLN A 104 12.69 11.16 -11.13
N ALA A 105 14.00 11.22 -11.39
CA ALA A 105 14.98 10.44 -10.62
C ALA A 105 14.95 10.79 -9.12
N LYS A 106 14.82 12.08 -8.78
CA LYS A 106 14.67 12.54 -7.39
C LYS A 106 13.37 12.04 -6.76
N VAL A 107 12.26 12.12 -7.50
CA VAL A 107 10.94 11.63 -7.06
C VAL A 107 11.00 10.12 -6.82
N CYS A 108 11.47 9.34 -7.79
CA CYS A 108 11.60 7.89 -7.66
C CYS A 108 12.50 7.47 -6.51
N LYS A 109 13.62 8.17 -6.29
CA LYS A 109 14.52 7.93 -5.14
C LYS A 109 13.81 8.17 -3.81
N THR A 110 13.05 9.25 -3.71
CA THR A 110 12.33 9.60 -2.48
C THR A 110 11.20 8.59 -2.22
N ILE A 111 10.40 8.26 -3.24
CA ILE A 111 9.34 7.25 -3.14
C ILE A 111 9.93 5.88 -2.73
N ALA A 112 11.10 5.51 -3.25
CA ALA A 112 11.76 4.25 -2.93
C ALA A 112 12.12 4.12 -1.43
N GLN A 113 12.42 5.23 -0.74
CA GLN A 113 12.65 5.23 0.72
C GLN A 113 11.41 4.81 1.52
N TYR A 114 10.23 5.01 0.92
CA TYR A 114 8.94 4.66 1.49
C TYR A 114 8.33 3.40 0.84
N SER A 115 9.06 2.70 -0.03
CA SER A 115 8.55 1.56 -0.83
C SER A 115 8.03 0.39 -0.01
N SER A 116 8.60 0.13 1.17
CA SER A 116 8.12 -0.90 2.10
C SER A 116 6.72 -0.59 2.68
N LEU A 117 6.21 0.61 2.43
CA LEU A 117 4.95 1.13 2.96
C LEU A 117 3.93 1.46 1.83
N LEU A 118 4.28 1.21 0.56
CA LEU A 118 3.48 1.46 -0.66
C LEU A 118 2.76 0.21 -1.20
#